data_AF-A0A9D2F249-F1
#
_entry.id   AF-A0A9D2F249-F1
#
_cell.length_a   1.000
_cell.length_b   1.000
_cell.length_c   1.000
_cell.angle_alpha   90.00
_cell.angle_beta   90.00
_cell.angle_gamma   90.00
#
_symmetry.space_group_name_H-M   'P 1'
#
loop_
_entity.id
_entity.type
_entity.pdbx_description
1 polymer ?
#
loop_
_entity_poly.entity_id
_entity_poly.type
_entity_poly.pdbx_seq_one_letter_code
_entity_poly.pdbx_strand_id
1 'polypeptide(L)'
;MTIVRHFVPALLAALLLAACAPKHELSATPSPAPAAATMSGVARGEATPTPSPTPEPTLSPAMAAAHNNATKDAPQITDPDTWNEAGKALMEQLAEEYAADGMTLDAQDGYPYLLAVNRAASTVTVYTTDEDNRYTVPFMAMVCSGGTDTPTGYWATPVNYQWRLLVGPCYGQYATRIYSGYLFHSVPYYTQHKDDLEYDQFNQLGTIASLGCIRLSVVDVKWIYDNCAIGTPVVIYDDEENPGPMGKPGTIYTDPDDEDMRGWDPTDPDPANPWDDAFETGTTIRSQAAWDQWEAEHESWLDSLTPTDLQGWSTDSDIVGTRG
;
A
#
# COMPACT_ATOMS: atom_id res chain seq x y z
N MET A 1 12.62 46.92 -37.75
CA MET A 1 11.80 47.00 -38.99
C MET A 1 11.56 45.56 -39.44
N THR A 2 10.39 44.95 -39.57
CA THR A 2 8.98 45.33 -39.36
C THR A 2 8.20 43.99 -39.35
N ILE A 3 7.56 43.67 -38.23
CA ILE A 3 6.25 43.00 -38.05
C ILE A 3 5.98 41.67 -38.79
N VAL A 4 5.89 40.57 -38.01
CA VAL A 4 5.11 39.36 -38.32
C VAL A 4 4.02 39.21 -37.23
N ARG A 5 2.75 39.26 -37.61
CA ARG A 5 1.56 38.88 -36.81
C ARG A 5 0.52 38.35 -37.82
N HIS A 6 0.37 37.03 -37.94
CA HIS A 6 -0.70 36.23 -37.31
C HIS A 6 -2.08 36.86 -37.47
N PHE A 7 -2.95 36.27 -38.29
CA PHE A 7 -4.37 36.03 -37.97
C PHE A 7 -4.94 34.92 -38.87
N VAL A 8 -5.33 33.83 -38.21
CA VAL A 8 -6.13 32.70 -38.73
C VAL A 8 -7.60 33.15 -38.81
N PRO A 9 -8.39 32.75 -39.83
CA PRO A 9 -9.79 33.14 -39.93
C PRO A 9 -10.71 32.19 -39.15
N ALA A 10 -11.67 32.78 -38.45
CA ALA A 10 -12.83 32.12 -37.89
C ALA A 10 -13.80 31.71 -39.01
N LEU A 11 -14.27 30.45 -38.99
CA LEU A 11 -15.51 30.08 -39.64
C LEU A 11 -16.19 28.94 -38.87
N LEU A 12 -17.29 29.29 -38.22
CA LEU A 12 -18.20 28.38 -37.55
C LEU A 12 -19.61 28.73 -38.03
N ALA A 13 -20.26 27.86 -38.80
CA ALA A 13 -21.71 27.66 -38.79
C ALA A 13 -22.19 26.62 -39.83
N ALA A 14 -22.87 25.60 -39.27
CA ALA A 14 -24.07 24.92 -39.77
C ALA A 14 -23.99 24.05 -41.04
N LEU A 15 -24.15 22.74 -40.84
CA LEU A 15 -24.99 21.88 -41.67
C LEU A 15 -25.46 20.66 -40.85
N LEU A 16 -26.73 20.71 -40.43
CA LEU A 16 -27.53 19.57 -39.96
C LEU A 16 -28.40 19.15 -41.15
N LEU A 17 -28.30 17.89 -41.59
CA LEU A 17 -29.44 17.02 -41.97
C LEU A 17 -28.97 15.63 -42.43
N ALA A 18 -29.34 14.65 -41.60
CA ALA A 18 -29.73 13.25 -41.85
C ALA A 18 -29.38 12.52 -43.16
N ALA A 19 -28.77 11.33 -43.00
CA ALA A 19 -29.09 10.14 -43.79
C ALA A 19 -28.86 8.85 -42.97
N CYS A 20 -29.86 7.97 -42.97
CA CYS A 20 -30.04 6.74 -42.21
C CYS A 20 -29.27 5.52 -42.76
N ALA A 21 -28.86 4.58 -41.89
CA ALA A 21 -28.90 3.10 -42.06
C ALA A 21 -28.60 2.41 -40.69
N PRO A 22 -28.92 1.12 -40.44
CA PRO A 22 -29.92 0.73 -39.45
C PRO A 22 -29.34 0.12 -38.16
N LYS A 23 -30.14 0.27 -37.09
CA LYS A 23 -29.97 -0.35 -35.77
C LYS A 23 -30.37 -1.82 -35.83
N HIS A 24 -29.59 -2.67 -35.19
CA HIS A 24 -29.88 -4.08 -34.96
C HIS A 24 -30.94 -4.18 -33.85
N GLU A 25 -32.17 -4.56 -34.22
CA GLU A 25 -33.25 -4.86 -33.28
C GLU A 25 -33.06 -6.26 -32.70
N LEU A 26 -32.84 -6.36 -31.39
CA LEU A 26 -33.05 -7.60 -30.64
C LEU A 26 -34.48 -7.56 -30.08
N SER A 27 -35.35 -8.31 -30.76
CA SER A 27 -36.74 -8.55 -30.42
C SER A 27 -36.89 -9.19 -29.04
N ALA A 28 -37.72 -8.57 -28.20
CA ALA A 28 -38.23 -9.15 -26.97
C ALA A 28 -39.24 -10.26 -27.26
N THR A 29 -39.09 -11.41 -26.61
CA THR A 29 -40.15 -12.42 -26.48
C THR A 29 -40.45 -12.66 -25.00
N PRO A 30 -41.74 -12.74 -24.59
CA PRO A 30 -42.13 -12.83 -23.20
C PRO A 30 -41.93 -14.24 -22.62
N SER A 31 -41.44 -14.29 -21.39
CA SER A 31 -41.36 -15.49 -20.55
C SER A 31 -42.75 -15.89 -20.03
N PRO A 32 -43.16 -17.17 -20.05
CA PRO A 32 -44.38 -17.61 -19.38
C PRO A 32 -44.12 -17.90 -17.89
N ALA A 33 -45.03 -17.43 -17.03
CA ALA A 33 -45.06 -17.73 -15.60
C ALA A 33 -45.31 -19.24 -15.33
N PRO A 34 -44.74 -19.84 -14.27
CA PRO A 34 -45.05 -21.22 -13.93
C PRO A 34 -46.30 -21.32 -13.05
N ALA A 35 -47.12 -22.32 -13.35
CA ALA A 35 -48.25 -22.77 -12.55
C ALA A 35 -47.80 -23.72 -11.42
N ALA A 36 -48.58 -23.77 -10.35
CA ALA A 36 -48.29 -24.51 -9.13
C ALA A 36 -48.60 -26.03 -9.21
N ALA A 37 -47.77 -26.77 -8.46
CA ALA A 37 -47.97 -28.05 -7.76
C ALA A 37 -48.21 -29.37 -8.53
N THR A 38 -47.35 -30.37 -8.28
CA THR A 38 -47.66 -31.54 -7.43
C THR A 38 -46.43 -32.46 -7.23
N MET A 39 -46.37 -33.11 -6.06
CA MET A 39 -45.28 -33.94 -5.51
C MET A 39 -45.15 -35.32 -6.17
N SER A 40 -43.93 -35.85 -6.35
CA SER A 40 -43.54 -37.24 -5.98
C SER A 40 -42.11 -37.55 -6.46
N GLY A 41 -41.31 -38.23 -5.63
CA GLY A 41 -40.15 -38.99 -6.09
C GLY A 41 -38.84 -38.69 -5.38
N VAL A 42 -38.56 -39.45 -4.32
CA VAL A 42 -37.27 -39.52 -3.62
C VAL A 42 -36.21 -40.10 -4.57
N ALA A 43 -35.13 -39.38 -4.83
CA ALA A 43 -33.88 -39.92 -5.34
C ALA A 43 -32.68 -39.13 -4.80
N ARG A 44 -31.76 -39.88 -4.19
CA ARG A 44 -30.55 -39.47 -3.48
C ARG A 44 -29.52 -38.91 -4.47
N GLY A 45 -29.22 -37.61 -4.39
CA GLY A 45 -28.12 -36.96 -5.11
C GLY A 45 -26.99 -36.61 -4.15
N GLU A 46 -25.76 -36.98 -4.50
CA GLU A 46 -24.52 -36.66 -3.79
C GLU A 46 -24.36 -35.15 -3.60
N ALA A 47 -24.03 -34.75 -2.38
CA ALA A 47 -23.65 -33.39 -2.06
C ALA A 47 -22.24 -33.11 -2.62
N THR A 48 -22.14 -32.12 -3.50
CA THR A 48 -20.88 -31.43 -3.81
C THR A 48 -20.30 -30.84 -2.52
N PRO A 49 -19.01 -31.05 -2.19
CA PRO A 49 -18.42 -30.45 -1.01
C PRO A 49 -18.27 -28.94 -1.19
N THR A 50 -18.85 -28.18 -0.27
CA THR A 50 -18.56 -26.76 -0.03
C THR A 50 -17.05 -26.59 0.16
N PRO A 51 -16.39 -25.57 -0.44
CA PRO A 51 -14.99 -25.30 -0.14
C PRO A 51 -14.83 -25.01 1.36
N SER A 52 -13.90 -25.73 1.99
CA SER A 52 -13.53 -25.51 3.38
C SER A 52 -12.97 -24.08 3.53
N PRO A 53 -13.35 -23.31 4.57
CA PRO A 53 -12.71 -22.04 4.84
C PRO A 53 -11.21 -22.29 5.05
N THR A 54 -10.38 -21.47 4.42
CA THR A 54 -8.95 -21.35 4.73
C THR A 54 -8.82 -21.11 6.24
N PRO A 55 -7.99 -21.87 6.97
CA PRO A 55 -7.85 -21.65 8.41
C PRO A 55 -7.32 -20.24 8.66
N GLU A 56 -8.01 -19.49 9.52
CA GLU A 56 -7.50 -18.25 10.08
C GLU A 56 -6.09 -18.51 10.66
N PRO A 57 -5.09 -17.68 10.32
CA PRO A 57 -3.82 -17.76 11.03
C PRO A 57 -4.11 -17.57 12.52
N THR A 58 -3.65 -18.51 13.35
CA THR A 58 -3.83 -18.43 14.80
C THR A 58 -3.27 -17.09 15.30
N LEU A 59 -4.15 -16.22 15.79
CA LEU A 59 -3.89 -14.82 16.14
C LEU A 59 -2.81 -14.65 17.24
N SER A 60 -2.63 -15.64 18.12
CA SER A 60 -1.76 -15.51 19.29
C SER A 60 -0.25 -15.44 18.99
N PRO A 61 0.34 -16.28 18.12
CA PRO A 61 1.75 -16.14 17.73
C PRO A 61 2.08 -14.88 16.92
N ALA A 62 1.17 -14.42 16.05
CA ALA A 62 1.37 -13.22 15.22
C ALA A 62 1.40 -11.95 16.07
N MET A 63 0.47 -11.83 17.04
CA MET A 63 0.45 -10.73 18.02
C MET A 63 1.70 -10.71 18.90
N ALA A 64 2.21 -11.88 19.32
CA ALA A 64 3.45 -11.95 20.11
C ALA A 64 4.68 -11.49 19.31
N ALA A 65 4.79 -11.88 18.03
CA ALA A 65 5.88 -11.43 17.16
C ALA A 65 5.78 -9.92 16.85
N ALA A 66 4.57 -9.39 16.67
CA ALA A 66 4.33 -7.98 16.43
C ALA A 66 4.59 -7.09 17.65
N HIS A 67 4.13 -7.53 18.83
CA HIS A 67 4.48 -6.90 20.09
C HIS A 67 6.00 -6.85 20.25
N ASN A 68 6.69 -7.98 20.07
CA ASN A 68 8.15 -8.01 20.18
C ASN A 68 8.86 -7.10 19.16
N ASN A 69 8.36 -7.00 17.92
CA ASN A 69 8.95 -6.08 16.92
C ASN A 69 8.69 -4.60 17.28
N ALA A 70 7.51 -4.28 17.78
CA ALA A 70 7.14 -2.92 18.20
C ALA A 70 7.87 -2.47 19.47
N THR A 71 8.03 -3.35 20.46
CA THR A 71 8.69 -3.04 21.74
C THR A 71 10.22 -3.14 21.69
N LYS A 72 10.81 -3.38 20.50
CA LYS A 72 12.25 -3.67 20.31
C LYS A 72 12.74 -4.96 21.00
N ASP A 73 11.83 -5.84 21.43
CA ASP A 73 12.15 -7.13 22.07
C ASP A 73 12.44 -8.27 21.08
N ALA A 74 12.15 -8.08 19.79
CA ALA A 74 12.48 -9.04 18.76
C ALA A 74 14.02 -9.17 18.61
N PRO A 75 14.54 -10.37 18.29
CA PRO A 75 15.96 -10.57 18.08
C PRO A 75 16.47 -9.62 16.99
N GLN A 76 17.16 -8.56 17.41
CA GLN A 76 17.82 -7.67 16.48
C GLN A 76 18.97 -8.46 15.86
N ILE A 77 18.94 -8.66 14.55
CA ILE A 77 20.08 -9.25 13.84
C ILE A 77 21.17 -8.17 13.84
N THR A 78 22.16 -8.36 14.70
CA THR A 78 23.22 -7.37 14.95
C THR A 78 24.39 -7.46 13.98
N ASP A 79 24.38 -8.45 13.07
CA ASP A 79 25.41 -8.63 12.05
C ASP A 79 24.87 -8.28 10.65
N PRO A 80 25.15 -7.05 10.15
CA PRO A 80 24.69 -6.58 8.84
C PRO A 80 25.11 -7.51 7.70
N ASP A 81 26.24 -8.21 7.82
CA ASP A 81 26.76 -9.08 6.77
C ASP A 81 25.80 -10.25 6.47
N THR A 82 24.96 -10.63 7.44
CA THR A 82 23.93 -11.67 7.27
C THR A 82 22.91 -11.29 6.21
N TRP A 83 22.52 -10.01 6.14
CA TRP A 83 21.53 -9.53 5.19
C TRP A 83 22.15 -8.97 3.90
N ASN A 84 23.36 -8.41 3.99
CA ASN A 84 24.01 -7.73 2.87
C ASN A 84 24.26 -8.68 1.68
N GLU A 85 24.75 -9.90 1.93
CA GLU A 85 25.00 -10.85 0.84
C GLU A 85 23.71 -11.30 0.15
N ALA A 86 22.66 -11.61 0.93
CA ALA A 86 21.35 -11.97 0.38
C ALA A 86 20.68 -10.79 -0.33
N GLY A 87 20.83 -9.59 0.22
CA GLY A 87 20.32 -8.35 -0.34
C GLY A 87 20.96 -8.02 -1.67
N LYS A 88 22.29 -8.11 -1.75
CA LYS A 88 23.04 -7.93 -2.98
C LYS A 88 22.65 -8.96 -4.03
N ALA A 89 22.59 -10.25 -3.68
CA ALA A 89 22.20 -11.30 -4.60
C ALA A 89 20.81 -11.08 -5.19
N LEU A 90 19.83 -10.72 -4.35
CA LEU A 90 18.47 -10.39 -4.81
C LEU A 90 18.47 -9.18 -5.75
N MET A 91 19.15 -8.09 -5.37
CA MET A 91 19.16 -6.88 -6.20
C MET A 91 19.87 -7.09 -7.54
N GLU A 92 20.94 -7.88 -7.59
CA GLU A 92 21.62 -8.25 -8.84
C GLU A 92 20.73 -9.12 -9.73
N GLN A 93 19.98 -10.06 -9.15
CA GLN A 93 18.97 -10.85 -9.89
C GLN A 93 17.86 -9.94 -10.46
N LEU A 94 17.29 -9.06 -9.64
CA LEU A 94 16.23 -8.15 -10.08
C LEU A 94 16.72 -7.18 -11.16
N ALA A 95 17.96 -6.70 -11.05
CA ALA A 95 18.56 -5.85 -12.08
C ALA A 95 18.72 -6.58 -13.42
N GLU A 96 19.02 -7.88 -13.42
CA GLU A 96 19.03 -8.70 -14.64
C GLU A 96 17.61 -8.91 -15.19
N GLU A 97 16.66 -9.26 -14.32
CA GLU A 97 15.26 -9.52 -14.68
C GLU A 97 14.58 -8.29 -15.29
N TYR A 98 14.74 -7.12 -14.65
CA TYR A 98 14.11 -5.86 -15.04
C TYR A 98 15.04 -4.94 -15.85
N ALA A 99 16.12 -5.48 -16.42
CA ALA A 99 17.04 -4.73 -17.29
C ALA A 99 16.31 -4.08 -18.48
N ALA A 100 15.29 -4.74 -19.02
CA ALA A 100 14.49 -4.22 -20.13
C ALA A 100 13.64 -2.99 -19.74
N ASP A 101 13.29 -2.86 -18.47
CA ASP A 101 12.58 -1.71 -17.89
C ASP A 101 13.54 -0.59 -17.47
N GLY A 102 14.85 -0.80 -17.67
CA GLY A 102 15.89 0.18 -17.36
C GLY A 102 16.35 0.15 -15.90
N MET A 103 16.09 -0.94 -15.16
CA MET A 103 16.59 -1.09 -13.80
C MET A 103 18.12 -1.02 -13.77
N THR A 104 18.65 -0.19 -12.88
CA THR A 104 20.05 -0.14 -12.52
C THR A 104 20.19 -0.15 -11.01
N LEU A 105 21.32 -0.66 -10.53
CA LEU A 105 21.69 -0.60 -9.13
C LEU A 105 22.51 0.64 -8.80
N ASP A 106 23.05 1.33 -9.80
CA ASP A 106 23.84 2.54 -9.57
C ASP A 106 22.96 3.66 -9.02
N ALA A 107 23.31 4.17 -7.85
CA ALA A 107 22.54 5.21 -7.20
C ALA A 107 22.66 6.54 -7.94
N GLN A 108 21.54 7.25 -8.01
CA GLN A 108 21.47 8.58 -8.58
C GLN A 108 21.59 9.63 -7.47
N ASP A 109 22.27 10.74 -7.77
CA ASP A 109 22.41 11.87 -6.84
C ASP A 109 21.04 12.33 -6.33
N GLY A 110 20.89 12.43 -5.01
CA GLY A 110 19.65 12.86 -4.36
C GLY A 110 18.63 11.75 -4.09
N TYR A 111 18.94 10.50 -4.45
CA TYR A 111 18.09 9.33 -4.17
C TYR A 111 18.87 8.33 -3.31
N PRO A 112 18.88 8.48 -1.97
CA PRO A 112 19.65 7.60 -1.10
C PRO A 112 19.08 6.17 -1.02
N TYR A 113 17.84 5.96 -1.46
CA TYR A 113 17.12 4.70 -1.32
C TYR A 113 16.52 4.18 -2.61
N LEU A 114 16.38 2.85 -2.68
CA LEU A 114 15.54 2.12 -3.63
C LEU A 114 14.53 1.27 -2.86
N LEU A 115 13.26 1.28 -3.30
CA LEU A 115 12.19 0.51 -2.67
C LEU A 115 11.93 -0.77 -3.46
N ALA A 116 12.17 -1.94 -2.85
CA ALA A 116 11.87 -3.24 -3.43
C ALA A 116 10.60 -3.81 -2.79
N VAL A 117 9.54 -3.97 -3.59
CA VAL A 117 8.23 -4.44 -3.14
C VAL A 117 8.05 -5.88 -3.58
N ASN A 118 8.11 -6.80 -2.63
CA ASN A 118 7.66 -8.17 -2.85
C ASN A 118 6.16 -8.26 -2.58
N ARG A 119 5.39 -8.26 -3.66
CA ARG A 119 3.93 -8.29 -3.54
C ARG A 119 3.43 -9.66 -3.06
N ALA A 120 4.01 -10.75 -3.57
CA ALA A 120 3.62 -12.11 -3.20
C ALA A 120 3.84 -12.41 -1.71
N ALA A 121 4.94 -11.90 -1.13
CA ALA A 121 5.24 -12.09 0.28
C ALA A 121 4.75 -10.96 1.20
N SER A 122 4.25 -9.85 0.63
CA SER A 122 3.74 -8.69 1.38
C SER A 122 4.82 -7.98 2.22
N THR A 123 5.95 -7.67 1.58
CA THR A 123 7.08 -6.97 2.18
C THR A 123 7.55 -5.82 1.27
N VAL A 124 7.88 -4.68 1.87
CA VAL A 124 8.69 -3.63 1.23
C VAL A 124 10.06 -3.64 1.90
N THR A 125 11.12 -3.88 1.13
CA THR A 125 12.50 -3.73 1.60
C THR A 125 13.08 -2.44 1.04
N VAL A 126 13.61 -1.61 1.91
CA VAL A 126 14.34 -0.39 1.56
C VAL A 126 15.81 -0.75 1.43
N TYR A 127 16.42 -0.40 0.30
CA TYR A 127 17.84 -0.58 0.04
C TYR A 127 18.55 0.77 0.07
N THR A 128 19.70 0.82 0.75
CA THR A 128 20.67 1.93 0.68
C THR A 128 21.90 1.49 -0.12
N THR A 129 22.84 2.40 -0.31
CA THR A 129 24.04 2.19 -1.12
C THR A 129 25.16 1.49 -0.38
N ASP A 130 25.87 0.60 -1.07
CA ASP A 130 27.19 0.10 -0.66
C ASP A 130 28.32 1.12 -0.91
N GLU A 131 29.56 0.71 -0.64
CA GLU A 131 30.77 1.51 -0.86
C GLU A 131 31.01 1.87 -2.34
N ASP A 132 30.43 1.10 -3.26
CA ASP A 132 30.50 1.32 -4.71
C ASP A 132 29.32 2.18 -5.21
N ASN A 133 28.52 2.75 -4.31
CA ASN A 133 27.34 3.56 -4.58
C ASN A 133 26.23 2.79 -5.33
N ARG A 134 26.06 1.49 -5.02
CA ARG A 134 25.01 0.63 -5.59
C ARG A 134 23.97 0.25 -4.53
N TYR A 135 22.68 0.25 -4.89
CA TYR A 135 21.56 -0.14 -4.01
C TYR A 135 21.56 -1.65 -3.71
N THR A 136 22.42 -2.10 -2.82
CA THR A 136 22.63 -3.52 -2.50
C THR A 136 22.54 -3.84 -1.01
N VAL A 137 22.50 -2.81 -0.15
CA VAL A 137 22.50 -2.94 1.32
C VAL A 137 21.07 -2.80 1.84
N PRO A 138 20.45 -3.86 2.41
CA PRO A 138 19.15 -3.75 3.03
C PRO A 138 19.20 -2.81 4.24
N PHE A 139 18.40 -1.75 4.19
CA PHE A 139 18.33 -0.73 5.23
C PHE A 139 17.26 -1.09 6.28
N MET A 140 16.07 -1.44 5.81
CA MET A 140 14.97 -1.93 6.64
C MET A 140 13.91 -2.67 5.81
N ALA A 141 13.06 -3.44 6.48
CA ALA A 141 11.91 -4.11 5.87
C ALA A 141 10.62 -3.76 6.61
N MET A 142 9.59 -3.41 5.84
CA MET A 142 8.26 -3.02 6.28
C MET A 142 7.25 -4.07 5.83
N VAL A 143 6.27 -4.39 6.68
CA VAL A 143 5.13 -5.20 6.25
C VAL A 143 4.22 -4.33 5.38
N CYS A 144 3.66 -4.92 4.32
CA CYS A 144 2.68 -4.21 3.51
C CYS A 144 1.50 -5.11 3.17
N SER A 145 0.52 -4.58 2.45
CA SER A 145 -0.52 -5.35 1.79
C SER A 145 -0.75 -4.79 0.40
N GLY A 146 -0.29 -5.54 -0.59
CA GLY A 146 -0.53 -5.26 -2.00
C GLY A 146 -1.70 -6.06 -2.57
N GLY A 147 -1.92 -5.88 -3.87
CA GLY A 147 -2.89 -6.63 -4.66
C GLY A 147 -2.26 -7.14 -5.94
N THR A 148 -2.69 -8.30 -6.43
CA THR A 148 -2.19 -8.94 -7.65
C THR A 148 -2.44 -8.13 -8.93
N ASP A 149 -3.18 -7.02 -8.83
CA ASP A 149 -3.42 -6.09 -9.93
C ASP A 149 -2.26 -5.11 -10.15
N THR A 150 -1.37 -4.89 -9.19
CA THR A 150 -0.22 -3.98 -9.39
C THR A 150 0.83 -4.62 -10.28
N PRO A 151 1.13 -4.09 -11.48
CA PRO A 151 2.12 -4.72 -12.35
C PRO A 151 3.47 -4.87 -11.65
N THR A 152 4.21 -5.93 -11.99
CA THR A 152 5.66 -6.02 -11.69
C THR A 152 6.45 -5.18 -12.69
N GLY A 153 7.69 -4.82 -12.35
CA GLY A 153 8.48 -3.86 -13.12
C GLY A 153 9.36 -2.95 -12.28
N TYR A 154 9.87 -1.91 -12.94
CA TYR A 154 10.71 -0.87 -12.36
C TYR A 154 10.15 0.53 -12.69
N TRP A 155 10.01 1.39 -11.66
CA TRP A 155 9.42 2.73 -11.78
C TRP A 155 10.18 3.75 -10.93
N ALA A 156 9.75 5.01 -11.04
CA ALA A 156 10.18 6.12 -10.19
C ALA A 156 8.95 6.88 -9.68
N THR A 157 8.94 7.26 -8.40
CA THR A 157 7.80 7.92 -7.75
C THR A 157 7.57 9.31 -8.34
N PRO A 158 6.41 9.66 -8.94
CA PRO A 158 6.26 10.93 -9.64
C PRO A 158 5.61 12.04 -8.81
N VAL A 159 4.91 11.71 -7.71
CA VAL A 159 4.18 12.68 -6.88
C VAL A 159 3.75 12.06 -5.56
N ASN A 160 3.60 12.89 -4.53
CA ASN A 160 3.11 12.55 -3.20
C ASN A 160 1.85 13.35 -2.84
N TYR A 161 1.12 12.86 -1.84
CA TYR A 161 -0.10 13.44 -1.30
C TYR A 161 -0.15 13.17 0.20
N GLN A 162 -0.43 14.19 1.00
CA GLN A 162 -0.68 14.01 2.43
C GLN A 162 -1.91 13.14 2.68
N TRP A 163 -2.98 13.38 1.93
CA TRP A 163 -4.19 12.55 1.87
C TRP A 163 -4.58 12.30 0.42
N ARG A 164 -5.01 11.07 0.12
CA ARG A 164 -5.46 10.71 -1.23
C ARG A 164 -6.73 9.88 -1.20
N LEU A 165 -7.75 10.33 -1.94
CA LEU A 165 -8.91 9.51 -2.27
C LEU A 165 -8.49 8.28 -3.07
N LEU A 166 -8.89 7.11 -2.60
CA LEU A 166 -8.50 5.80 -3.13
C LEU A 166 -9.62 5.20 -4.00
N VAL A 167 -9.40 3.95 -4.46
CA VAL A 167 -10.46 3.17 -5.10
C VAL A 167 -11.38 2.60 -4.01
N GLY A 168 -12.59 3.13 -3.97
CA GLY A 168 -13.51 3.04 -2.82
C GLY A 168 -13.74 4.44 -2.25
N PRO A 169 -14.86 4.72 -1.57
CA PRO A 169 -15.06 6.01 -0.91
C PRO A 169 -14.21 6.10 0.38
N CYS A 170 -12.89 5.93 0.26
CA CYS A 170 -11.94 5.91 1.37
C CYS A 170 -10.63 6.64 1.03
N TYR A 171 -9.82 6.89 2.05
CA TYR A 171 -8.65 7.77 1.97
C TYR A 171 -7.39 7.08 2.52
N GLY A 172 -6.22 7.41 1.97
CA GLY A 172 -4.93 6.99 2.51
C GLY A 172 -4.08 8.19 2.93
N GLN A 173 -3.46 8.10 4.10
CA GLN A 173 -2.44 9.03 4.59
C GLN A 173 -1.11 8.80 3.84
N TYR A 174 -0.36 9.89 3.67
CA TYR A 174 1.02 9.93 3.14
C TYR A 174 1.20 9.13 1.85
N ALA A 175 0.28 9.32 0.90
CA ALA A 175 0.26 8.53 -0.33
C ALA A 175 1.33 8.98 -1.34
N THR A 176 2.17 8.05 -1.78
CA THR A 176 3.20 8.28 -2.82
C THR A 176 2.87 7.43 -4.04
N ARG A 177 2.70 8.07 -5.22
CA ARG A 177 2.39 7.34 -6.45
C ARG A 177 3.60 6.53 -6.90
N ILE A 178 3.35 5.32 -7.38
CA ILE A 178 4.36 4.47 -8.03
C ILE A 178 4.14 4.53 -9.54
N TYR A 179 2.98 4.08 -9.99
CA TYR A 179 2.61 4.04 -11.40
C TYR A 179 1.09 4.12 -11.55
N SER A 180 0.59 4.92 -12.52
CA SER A 180 -0.84 5.02 -12.80
C SER A 180 -1.68 5.27 -11.53
N GLY A 181 -2.61 4.37 -11.18
CA GLY A 181 -3.42 4.41 -9.97
C GLY A 181 -2.79 3.79 -8.72
N TYR A 182 -1.62 3.14 -8.84
CA TYR A 182 -0.98 2.39 -7.75
C TYR A 182 -0.10 3.30 -6.89
N LEU A 183 -0.32 3.26 -5.59
CA LEU A 183 0.30 4.13 -4.60
C LEU A 183 0.88 3.28 -3.46
N PHE A 184 1.96 3.74 -2.84
CA PHE A 184 2.18 3.50 -1.41
C PHE A 184 1.20 4.41 -0.66
N HIS A 185 0.50 3.90 0.35
CA HIS A 185 -0.31 4.71 1.27
C HIS A 185 -0.53 3.97 2.59
N SER A 186 -1.04 4.66 3.62
CA SER A 186 -1.46 4.01 4.87
C SER A 186 -2.55 2.96 4.63
N VAL A 187 -2.90 2.14 5.60
CA VAL A 187 -4.20 1.44 5.57
C VAL A 187 -5.34 2.46 5.36
N PRO A 188 -6.41 2.10 4.62
CA PRO A 188 -7.50 3.03 4.32
C PRO A 188 -8.24 3.57 5.56
N TYR A 189 -8.77 4.78 5.42
CA TYR A 189 -9.64 5.46 6.38
C TYR A 189 -10.98 5.80 5.70
N TYR A 190 -12.09 5.75 6.44
CA TYR A 190 -13.41 6.08 5.91
C TYR A 190 -13.52 7.58 5.58
N THR A 191 -12.89 8.44 6.37
CA THR A 191 -12.76 9.87 6.12
C THR A 191 -11.30 10.30 6.18
N GLN A 192 -11.00 11.55 5.82
CA GLN A 192 -9.68 12.14 6.06
C GLN A 192 -9.58 12.54 7.54
N HIS A 193 -9.79 11.62 8.48
CA HIS A 193 -9.57 11.82 9.91
C HIS A 193 -8.75 10.66 10.47
N LYS A 194 -7.81 10.96 11.36
CA LYS A 194 -6.83 9.98 11.88
C LYS A 194 -7.43 8.95 12.84
N ASP A 195 -8.63 9.22 13.36
CA ASP A 195 -9.40 8.34 14.26
C ASP A 195 -10.52 7.56 13.53
N ASP A 196 -10.47 7.49 12.20
CA ASP A 196 -11.49 6.86 11.35
C ASP A 196 -10.92 5.77 10.43
N LEU A 197 -9.96 5.00 10.97
CA LEU A 197 -9.28 3.89 10.29
C LEU A 197 -10.26 2.76 9.95
N GLU A 198 -10.10 2.17 8.77
CA GLU A 198 -10.74 0.89 8.44
C GLU A 198 -10.00 -0.26 9.17
N TYR A 199 -10.26 -0.46 10.47
CA TYR A 199 -9.54 -1.44 11.30
C TYR A 199 -9.59 -2.88 10.77
N ASP A 200 -10.68 -3.29 10.09
CA ASP A 200 -10.77 -4.60 9.43
C ASP A 200 -9.74 -4.73 8.30
N GLN A 201 -9.41 -3.63 7.61
CA GLN A 201 -8.33 -3.60 6.62
C GLN A 201 -6.96 -3.53 7.27
N PHE A 202 -6.85 -2.89 8.45
CA PHE A 202 -5.59 -2.85 9.21
C PHE A 202 -5.17 -4.25 9.66
N ASN A 203 -6.12 -5.02 10.19
CA ASN A 203 -5.91 -6.41 10.60
C ASN A 203 -5.61 -7.36 9.42
N GLN A 204 -5.68 -6.89 8.17
CA GLN A 204 -5.26 -7.62 6.98
C GLN A 204 -3.85 -7.26 6.51
N LEU A 205 -3.15 -6.31 7.15
CA LEU A 205 -1.75 -6.03 6.85
C LEU A 205 -0.91 -7.31 6.87
N GLY A 206 0.00 -7.44 5.91
CA GLY A 206 0.77 -8.67 5.72
C GLY A 206 0.03 -9.76 4.94
N THR A 207 -1.16 -9.48 4.40
CA THR A 207 -1.85 -10.37 3.45
C THR A 207 -2.09 -9.68 2.10
N ILE A 208 -2.42 -10.45 1.07
CA ILE A 208 -2.81 -9.91 -0.24
C ILE A 208 -4.26 -9.40 -0.12
N ALA A 209 -4.43 -8.12 0.22
CA ALA A 209 -5.70 -7.54 0.65
C ALA A 209 -6.12 -6.28 -0.10
N SER A 210 -5.33 -5.80 -1.07
CA SER A 210 -5.65 -4.58 -1.82
C SER A 210 -6.08 -4.85 -3.26
N LEU A 211 -6.69 -3.85 -3.89
CA LEU A 211 -6.99 -3.83 -5.34
C LEU A 211 -5.80 -3.33 -6.18
N GLY A 212 -4.59 -3.39 -5.61
CA GLY A 212 -3.34 -2.98 -6.24
C GLY A 212 -2.43 -2.20 -5.29
N CYS A 213 -2.89 -1.07 -4.76
CA CYS A 213 -2.04 -0.18 -3.97
C CYS A 213 -1.32 -0.90 -2.81
N ILE A 214 -0.12 -0.43 -2.48
CA ILE A 214 0.70 -0.99 -1.41
C ILE A 214 0.33 -0.28 -0.12
N ARG A 215 -0.42 -0.96 0.74
CA ARG A 215 -0.85 -0.47 2.05
C ARG A 215 0.23 -0.73 3.09
N LEU A 216 0.52 0.24 3.94
CA LEU A 216 1.43 0.09 5.09
C LEU A 216 0.81 0.70 6.35
N SER A 217 1.43 0.49 7.50
CA SER A 217 1.16 1.26 8.72
C SER A 217 1.52 2.74 8.51
N VAL A 218 0.94 3.65 9.30
CA VAL A 218 1.21 5.09 9.21
C VAL A 218 2.69 5.41 9.39
N VAL A 219 3.38 4.83 10.38
CA VAL A 219 4.82 5.09 10.59
C VAL A 219 5.64 4.71 9.35
N ASP A 220 5.34 3.57 8.73
CA ASP A 220 6.11 3.03 7.61
C ASP A 220 5.91 3.86 6.34
N VAL A 221 4.65 4.17 6.00
CA VAL A 221 4.36 4.99 4.82
C VAL A 221 4.84 6.43 5.00
N LYS A 222 4.76 7.00 6.22
CA LYS A 222 5.26 8.35 6.49
C LYS A 222 6.78 8.38 6.35
N TRP A 223 7.49 7.34 6.80
CA TRP A 223 8.93 7.25 6.55
C TRP A 223 9.24 7.30 5.06
N ILE A 224 8.51 6.54 4.23
CA ILE A 224 8.68 6.60 2.76
C ILE A 224 8.41 8.02 2.26
N TYR A 225 7.32 8.65 2.70
CA TYR A 225 6.92 9.99 2.27
C TYR A 225 7.97 11.07 2.58
N ASP A 226 8.62 10.99 3.73
CA ASP A 226 9.61 11.98 4.18
C ASP A 226 11.03 11.71 3.64
N ASN A 227 11.42 10.43 3.55
CA ASN A 227 12.80 10.03 3.26
C ASN A 227 13.06 9.64 1.80
N CYS A 228 12.00 9.35 1.04
CA CYS A 228 12.12 9.01 -0.39
C CYS A 228 11.66 10.19 -1.25
N ALA A 229 12.62 10.90 -1.84
CA ALA A 229 12.35 12.00 -2.75
C ALA A 229 11.51 11.55 -3.97
N ILE A 230 10.76 12.48 -4.55
CA ILE A 230 10.09 12.26 -5.84
C ILE A 230 11.13 11.93 -6.89
N GLY A 231 11.03 10.74 -7.47
CA GLY A 231 12.00 10.14 -8.38
C GLY A 231 12.69 8.91 -7.78
N THR A 232 12.46 8.59 -6.50
CA THR A 232 12.99 7.39 -5.86
C THR A 232 12.64 6.15 -6.69
N PRO A 233 13.64 5.30 -7.00
CA PRO A 233 13.42 4.08 -7.76
C PRO A 233 12.64 3.05 -6.95
N VAL A 234 11.72 2.36 -7.63
CA VAL A 234 10.87 1.31 -7.07
C VAL A 234 10.91 0.11 -7.99
N VAL A 235 11.22 -1.07 -7.46
CA VAL A 235 11.03 -2.35 -8.15
C VAL A 235 9.92 -3.12 -7.46
N ILE A 236 9.00 -3.70 -8.23
CA ILE A 236 7.92 -4.56 -7.73
C ILE A 236 8.09 -5.91 -8.42
N TYR A 237 8.15 -6.96 -7.62
CA TYR A 237 8.39 -8.32 -8.04
C TYR A 237 7.55 -9.29 -7.19
N ASP A 238 7.55 -10.57 -7.56
CA ASP A 238 6.87 -11.62 -6.82
C ASP A 238 7.85 -12.73 -6.45
N ASP A 239 7.98 -13.01 -5.16
CA ASP A 239 8.62 -14.22 -4.64
C ASP A 239 7.88 -14.66 -3.37
N GLU A 240 7.04 -15.68 -3.47
CA GLU A 240 6.23 -16.16 -2.34
C GLU A 240 7.07 -16.86 -1.26
N GLU A 241 8.18 -17.49 -1.65
CA GLU A 241 9.01 -18.29 -0.76
C GLU A 241 10.01 -17.42 0.02
N ASN A 242 10.45 -16.31 -0.58
CA ASN A 242 11.47 -15.43 -0.02
C ASN A 242 10.93 -14.00 0.17
N PRO A 243 10.51 -13.61 1.40
CA PRO A 243 9.98 -12.28 1.68
C PRO A 243 10.98 -11.12 1.53
N GLY A 244 12.23 -11.40 1.20
CA GLY A 244 13.35 -10.45 1.17
C GLY A 244 14.45 -10.84 2.15
N PRO A 245 15.63 -10.20 2.06
CA PRO A 245 16.82 -10.59 2.82
C PRO A 245 16.65 -10.45 4.33
N MET A 246 15.79 -9.52 4.77
CA MET A 246 15.53 -9.26 6.19
C MET A 246 14.37 -10.07 6.76
N GLY A 247 13.68 -10.86 5.92
CA GLY A 247 12.45 -11.55 6.31
C GLY A 247 11.22 -10.65 6.25
N LYS A 248 10.08 -11.21 6.66
CA LYS A 248 8.80 -10.49 6.75
C LYS A 248 8.61 -9.94 8.16
N PRO A 249 8.35 -8.64 8.34
CA PRO A 249 8.00 -8.07 9.63
C PRO A 249 6.67 -8.61 10.19
N GLY A 250 6.48 -8.45 11.51
CA GLY A 250 5.21 -8.81 12.17
C GLY A 250 4.07 -7.84 11.84
N THR A 251 2.88 -8.08 12.39
CA THR A 251 1.67 -7.28 12.14
C THR A 251 0.95 -6.94 13.44
N ILE A 252 0.62 -5.66 13.68
CA ILE A 252 -0.15 -5.27 14.85
C ILE A 252 -1.61 -5.67 14.66
N TYR A 253 -2.29 -6.08 15.73
CA TYR A 253 -3.71 -6.40 15.73
C TYR A 253 -4.48 -5.35 16.52
N THR A 254 -5.55 -4.86 15.92
CA THR A 254 -6.51 -3.93 16.52
C THR A 254 -7.74 -4.70 16.93
N ASP A 255 -8.14 -4.61 18.21
CA ASP A 255 -9.36 -5.25 18.70
C ASP A 255 -10.60 -4.53 18.13
N PRO A 256 -11.43 -5.18 17.30
CA PRO A 256 -12.63 -4.57 16.76
C PRO A 256 -13.65 -4.15 17.81
N ASP A 257 -13.61 -4.71 19.02
CA ASP A 257 -14.54 -4.35 20.10
C ASP A 257 -14.06 -3.15 20.94
N ASP A 258 -12.82 -2.69 20.75
CA ASP A 258 -12.25 -1.53 21.46
C ASP A 258 -12.56 -0.22 20.71
N GLU A 259 -13.73 0.37 20.97
CA GLU A 259 -14.19 1.60 20.30
C GLU A 259 -13.29 2.82 20.55
N ASP A 260 -12.49 2.82 21.62
CA ASP A 260 -11.59 3.92 21.94
C ASP A 260 -10.31 3.83 21.09
N MET A 261 -9.83 2.62 20.78
CA MET A 261 -8.56 2.40 20.08
C MET A 261 -8.73 2.05 18.60
N ARG A 262 -9.84 1.39 18.21
CA ARG A 262 -9.98 0.78 16.87
C ARG A 262 -10.01 1.79 15.72
N GLY A 263 -10.36 3.03 15.99
CA GLY A 263 -10.34 4.10 14.99
C GLY A 263 -8.94 4.58 14.60
N TRP A 264 -7.91 4.22 15.37
CA TRP A 264 -6.55 4.72 15.19
C TRP A 264 -5.62 3.67 14.61
N ASP A 265 -4.67 4.11 13.77
CA ASP A 265 -3.50 3.29 13.45
C ASP A 265 -2.59 3.31 14.69
N PRO A 266 -2.23 2.16 15.28
CA PRO A 266 -1.38 2.08 16.47
C PRO A 266 -0.03 2.79 16.35
N THR A 267 0.42 3.04 15.12
CA THR A 267 1.72 3.64 14.79
C THR A 267 1.62 5.11 14.39
N ASP A 268 0.41 5.70 14.38
CA ASP A 268 0.23 7.10 14.04
C ASP A 268 0.78 7.99 15.16
N PRO A 269 1.75 8.89 14.88
CA PRO A 269 2.40 9.72 15.91
C PRO A 269 1.54 10.89 16.42
N ASP A 270 0.24 10.94 16.08
CA ASP A 270 -0.65 11.98 16.56
C ASP A 270 -0.72 11.98 18.10
N PRO A 271 -0.52 13.11 18.79
CA PRO A 271 -0.63 13.19 20.25
C PRO A 271 -2.02 12.83 20.82
N ALA A 272 -3.06 12.81 19.99
CA ALA A 272 -4.40 12.36 20.37
C ALA A 272 -4.61 10.85 20.20
N ASN A 273 -3.65 10.13 19.61
CA ASN A 273 -3.69 8.69 19.46
C ASN A 273 -3.67 8.01 20.85
N PRO A 274 -4.67 7.18 21.20
CA PRO A 274 -4.75 6.54 22.51
C PRO A 274 -3.88 5.28 22.65
N TRP A 275 -3.23 4.84 21.57
CA TRP A 275 -2.30 3.72 21.62
C TRP A 275 -1.03 4.07 22.41
N ASP A 276 -0.38 3.05 22.97
CA ASP A 276 0.85 3.22 23.75
C ASP A 276 2.04 3.59 22.84
N ASP A 277 2.88 4.53 23.26
CA ASP A 277 4.07 4.99 22.52
C ASP A 277 5.00 3.83 22.11
N ALA A 278 4.95 2.69 22.79
CA ALA A 278 5.67 1.48 22.39
C ALA A 278 5.32 0.96 20.98
N PHE A 279 4.18 1.37 20.40
CA PHE A 279 3.79 1.01 19.04
C PHE A 279 4.29 2.00 17.97
N GLU A 280 4.82 3.16 18.35
CA GLU A 280 5.25 4.21 17.41
C GLU A 280 6.31 3.73 16.42
N THR A 281 7.18 2.81 16.83
CA THR A 281 8.23 2.30 15.94
C THR A 281 7.71 1.28 14.92
N GLY A 282 6.45 0.87 15.03
CA GLY A 282 5.81 -0.13 14.18
C GLY A 282 6.47 -1.49 14.29
N THR A 283 6.27 -2.36 13.29
CA THR A 283 6.87 -3.70 13.29
C THR A 283 8.12 -3.82 12.43
N THR A 284 8.57 -2.71 11.84
CA THR A 284 9.65 -2.66 10.86
C THR A 284 10.97 -3.23 11.39
N ILE A 285 11.54 -4.16 10.62
CA ILE A 285 12.86 -4.73 10.89
C ILE A 285 13.89 -3.73 10.40
N ARG A 286 14.76 -3.25 11.31
CA ARG A 286 15.75 -2.20 11.02
C ARG A 286 17.17 -2.74 11.10
N SER A 287 18.02 -2.33 10.16
CA SER A 287 19.47 -2.40 10.34
C SER A 287 19.93 -1.46 11.45
N GLN A 288 21.18 -1.62 11.92
CA GLN A 288 21.74 -0.68 12.89
C GLN A 288 21.73 0.76 12.34
N ALA A 289 22.07 0.95 11.06
CA ALA A 289 22.02 2.27 10.43
C ALA A 289 20.60 2.86 10.39
N ALA A 290 19.58 2.03 10.20
CA ALA A 290 18.18 2.47 10.25
C ALA A 290 17.71 2.79 11.69
N TRP A 291 18.22 2.07 12.69
CA TRP A 291 18.01 2.45 14.10
C TRP A 291 18.70 3.76 14.44
N ASP A 292 19.95 3.93 14.03
CA ASP A 292 20.70 5.16 14.27
C ASP A 292 20.01 6.37 13.60
N GLN A 293 19.46 6.19 12.39
CA GLN A 293 18.63 7.21 11.74
C GLN A 293 17.36 7.51 12.55
N TRP A 294 16.62 6.48 12.93
CA TRP A 294 15.39 6.64 13.72
C TRP A 294 15.67 7.44 14.99
N GLU A 295 16.65 7.05 15.80
CA GLU A 295 16.96 7.75 17.06
C GLU A 295 17.45 9.18 16.84
N ALA A 296 18.12 9.47 15.71
CA ALA A 296 18.60 10.82 15.39
C ALA A 296 17.48 11.74 14.87
N GLU A 297 16.47 11.19 14.20
CA GLU A 297 15.45 11.95 13.48
C GLU A 297 14.05 11.86 14.13
N HIS A 298 13.84 10.98 15.12
CA HIS A 298 12.52 10.72 15.67
C HIS A 298 11.85 11.96 16.27
N GLU A 299 12.57 12.77 17.07
CA GLU A 299 12.01 14.02 17.61
C GLU A 299 11.59 15.00 16.49
N SER A 300 12.42 15.16 15.46
CA SER A 300 12.11 16.06 14.35
C SER A 300 10.98 15.52 13.46
N TRP A 301 10.87 14.20 13.36
CA TRP A 301 9.78 13.53 12.66
C TRP A 301 8.44 13.74 13.36
N LEU A 302 8.40 13.68 14.71
CA LEU A 302 7.20 14.03 15.49
C LEU A 302 6.84 15.52 15.33
N ASP A 303 7.84 16.41 15.37
CA ASP A 303 7.64 17.85 15.20
C ASP A 303 7.24 18.25 13.76
N SER A 304 7.51 17.39 12.77
CA SER A 304 7.17 17.64 11.37
C SER A 304 5.69 17.51 11.05
N LEU A 305 4.89 16.97 12.00
CA LEU A 305 3.45 16.85 11.85
C LEU A 305 2.82 18.24 11.69
N THR A 306 2.25 18.48 10.51
CA THR A 306 1.57 19.74 10.25
C THR A 306 0.19 19.72 10.92
N PRO A 307 -0.40 20.88 11.25
CA PRO A 307 -1.78 20.93 11.74
C PRO A 307 -2.80 20.26 10.81
N THR A 308 -2.50 20.15 9.51
CA THR A 308 -3.31 19.40 8.53
C THR A 308 -3.17 17.89 8.72
N ASP A 309 -1.98 17.40 9.07
CA ASP A 309 -1.80 16.00 9.49
C ASP A 309 -2.67 15.78 10.73
N LEU A 310 -2.48 16.58 11.78
CA LEU A 310 -3.08 16.38 13.11
C LEU A 310 -4.60 16.49 13.18
N GLN A 311 -5.24 17.14 12.20
CA GLN A 311 -6.68 17.33 12.22
C GLN A 311 -7.40 16.27 11.40
N GLY A 312 -6.82 15.92 10.25
CA GLY A 312 -7.60 15.36 9.16
C GLY A 312 -8.74 16.32 8.74
N TRP A 313 -8.96 16.52 7.46
CA TRP A 313 -10.07 17.38 7.00
C TRP A 313 -11.18 16.55 6.37
N SER A 314 -12.26 16.26 7.12
CA SER A 314 -13.53 15.91 6.49
C SER A 314 -14.15 17.13 5.84
N THR A 315 -14.00 17.27 4.53
CA THR A 315 -14.77 18.24 3.72
C THR A 315 -16.19 17.75 3.42
N ASP A 316 -16.51 16.49 3.76
CA ASP A 316 -17.79 15.83 3.51
C ASP A 316 -18.52 15.54 4.84
N SER A 317 -18.82 16.60 5.60
CA SER A 317 -19.59 16.49 6.86
C SER A 317 -21.11 16.34 6.66
N ASP A 318 -21.57 16.00 5.45
CA ASP A 318 -22.97 15.65 5.19
C ASP A 318 -23.28 14.16 5.46
N ILE A 319 -22.27 13.31 5.69
CA ILE A 319 -22.48 11.93 6.14
C ILE A 319 -22.49 11.91 7.67
N VAL A 320 -23.63 12.28 8.23
CA VAL A 320 -23.99 11.90 9.61
C VAL A 320 -24.25 10.39 9.60
N GLY A 321 -23.34 9.57 10.15
CA GLY A 321 -23.70 8.19 10.52
C GLY A 321 -22.71 7.06 10.27
N THR A 322 -21.39 7.28 10.21
CA THR A 322 -20.42 6.17 10.30
C THR A 322 -19.34 6.45 11.32
N ARG A 323 -19.74 6.69 12.57
CA ARG A 323 -19.03 6.01 13.67
C ARG A 323 -19.67 4.62 13.72
N GLY A 324 -19.07 3.69 12.98
CA GLY A 324 -19.42 2.27 13.02
C GLY A 324 -18.74 1.62 14.20
#